data_AF-A0A9D1A2U7-F1
#
_entry.id   AF-A0A9D1A2U7-F1
#
_cell.length_a   1.000
_cell.length_b   1.000
_cell.length_c   1.000
_cell.angle_alpha   90.00
_cell.angle_beta   90.00
_cell.angle_gamma   90.00
#
_symmetry.space_group_name_H-M   'P 1'
#
loop_
_entity.id
_entity.type
_entity.pdbx_description
1 polymer ?
#
loop_
_entity_poly.entity_id
_entity_poly.type
_entity_poly.pdbx_seq_one_letter_code
_entity_poly.pdbx_strand_id
1 'polypeptide(L)'
;MSEKELKLTDLDYAIGDHHLQMLKAALPYMEIPQQRAMSMFVKWNELMRTMEFFEENNDGMMSICSLDADRVSATDMLEAVKPYANQREQEIIDVLSRLLTSRKNRSSGRSQSPLTPEQLMSFLPPEQQNRLETIQLMLQALAQ
;
A
#
# COMPACT_ATOMS: atom_id res chain seq x y z
N MET A 1 13.76 16.67 -12.12
CA MET A 1 13.03 15.40 -11.94
C MET A 1 12.72 15.32 -10.46
N SER A 2 11.44 15.36 -10.06
CA SER A 2 11.09 15.26 -8.64
C SER A 2 11.43 13.83 -8.22
N GLU A 3 12.55 13.64 -7.54
CA GLU A 3 12.96 12.37 -6.97
C GLU A 3 11.96 12.01 -5.88
N LYS A 4 10.87 11.34 -6.28
CA LYS A 4 10.12 10.54 -5.33
C LYS A 4 11.07 9.41 -4.95
N GLU A 5 11.54 9.42 -3.70
CA GLU A 5 12.29 8.33 -3.10
C GLU A 5 11.43 7.07 -3.15
N LEU A 6 11.50 6.36 -4.27
CA LEU A 6 10.80 5.10 -4.47
C LEU A 6 11.50 4.08 -3.58
N LYS A 7 10.80 3.68 -2.52
CA LYS A 7 11.27 2.62 -1.64
C LYS A 7 11.30 1.31 -2.44
N LEU A 8 12.34 0.51 -2.23
CA LEU A 8 12.37 -0.85 -2.76
C LEU A 8 11.31 -1.69 -2.03
N THR A 9 10.65 -2.56 -2.77
CA THR A 9 9.75 -3.57 -2.20
C THR A 9 10.54 -4.80 -1.80
N ASP A 10 9.98 -5.61 -0.93
CA ASP A 10 10.60 -6.87 -0.54
C ASP A 10 10.82 -7.82 -1.74
N LEU A 11 9.94 -7.74 -2.74
CA LEU A 11 10.12 -8.46 -4.00
C LEU A 11 11.38 -7.98 -4.74
N ASP A 12 11.64 -6.67 -4.79
CA ASP A 12 12.84 -6.12 -5.42
C ASP A 12 14.13 -6.59 -4.72
N TYR A 13 14.08 -6.77 -3.39
CA TYR A 13 15.20 -7.37 -2.65
C TYR A 13 15.36 -8.85 -2.95
N ALA A 14 14.26 -9.59 -3.09
CA ALA A 14 14.29 -11.03 -3.36
C ALA A 14 14.85 -11.37 -4.76
N ILE A 15 14.51 -10.59 -5.78
CA ILE A 15 14.95 -10.82 -7.16
C ILE A 15 16.21 -10.00 -7.55
N GLY A 16 16.67 -9.14 -6.64
CA GLY A 16 17.74 -8.18 -6.88
C GLY A 16 19.09 -8.86 -7.15
N ASP A 17 19.81 -8.38 -8.15
CA ASP A 17 21.15 -8.84 -8.48
C ASP A 17 22.15 -7.68 -8.50
N HIS A 18 23.29 -7.86 -7.81
CA HIS A 18 24.31 -6.82 -7.71
C HIS A 18 24.80 -6.34 -9.08
N HIS A 19 25.03 -7.25 -10.03
CA HIS A 19 25.50 -6.89 -11.37
C HIS A 19 24.43 -6.20 -12.20
N LEU A 20 23.16 -6.61 -12.07
CA LEU A 20 22.05 -5.88 -12.70
C LEU A 20 21.92 -4.47 -12.14
N GLN A 21 22.15 -4.25 -10.83
CA GLN A 21 22.14 -2.91 -10.24
C GLN A 21 23.33 -2.07 -10.74
N MET A 22 24.52 -2.66 -10.90
CA MET A 22 25.66 -1.98 -11.54
C MET A 22 25.33 -1.57 -12.99
N LEU A 23 24.67 -2.44 -13.76
CA LEU A 23 24.23 -2.12 -15.12
C LEU A 23 23.20 -1.00 -15.15
N LYS A 24 22.21 -1.01 -14.25
CA LYS A 24 21.24 0.09 -14.10
C LYS A 24 21.92 1.42 -13.78
N ALA A 25 22.88 1.41 -12.87
CA ALA A 25 23.64 2.61 -12.49
C ALA A 25 24.49 3.15 -13.64
N ALA A 26 24.90 2.30 -14.59
CA ALA A 26 25.63 2.70 -15.79
C ALA A 26 24.74 3.29 -16.90
N LEU A 27 23.42 3.00 -16.90
CA LEU A 27 22.49 3.44 -17.94
C LEU A 27 22.51 4.95 -18.26
N PRO A 28 22.63 5.88 -17.28
CA PRO A 28 22.67 7.31 -17.58
C PRO A 28 23.90 7.76 -18.38
N TYR A 29 24.95 6.93 -18.44
CA TYR A 29 26.21 7.23 -19.13
C TYR A 29 26.30 6.61 -20.53
N MET A 30 25.22 5.96 -20.98
CA MET A 30 25.15 5.31 -22.29
C MET A 30 24.40 6.16 -23.32
N GLU A 31 24.73 6.00 -24.60
CA GLU A 31 23.96 6.57 -25.70
C GLU A 31 22.54 6.00 -25.75
N ILE A 32 21.56 6.82 -26.16
CA ILE A 32 20.12 6.46 -26.12
C ILE A 32 19.78 5.09 -26.74
N PRO A 33 20.34 4.68 -27.89
CA PRO A 33 20.08 3.34 -28.44
C PRO A 33 20.56 2.22 -27.52
N GLN A 34 21.74 2.37 -26.91
CA GLN A 34 22.33 1.40 -25.99
C GLN A 34 21.58 1.39 -24.66
N GLN A 35 21.22 2.56 -24.14
CA GLN A 35 20.41 2.70 -22.94
C GLN A 35 19.07 1.95 -23.09
N ARG A 36 18.40 2.09 -24.23
CA ARG A 36 17.14 1.37 -24.53
C ARG A 36 17.34 -0.14 -24.54
N ALA A 37 18.33 -0.63 -25.29
CA ALA A 37 18.63 -2.05 -25.39
C ALA A 37 19.01 -2.64 -24.01
N MET A 38 19.88 -1.96 -23.27
CA MET A 38 20.35 -2.40 -21.95
C MET A 38 19.23 -2.33 -20.90
N SER A 39 18.38 -1.30 -20.93
CA SER A 39 17.22 -1.21 -20.03
C SER A 39 16.25 -2.38 -20.23
N MET A 40 15.98 -2.73 -21.50
CA MET A 40 15.15 -3.90 -21.82
C MET A 40 15.81 -5.20 -21.37
N PHE A 41 17.13 -5.35 -21.57
CA PHE A 41 17.88 -6.52 -21.13
C PHE A 41 17.85 -6.69 -19.60
N VAL A 42 18.07 -5.62 -18.85
CA VAL A 42 17.99 -5.64 -17.38
C VAL A 42 16.58 -6.05 -16.94
N LYS A 43 15.54 -5.44 -17.51
CA LYS A 43 14.13 -5.75 -17.16
C LYS A 43 13.76 -7.19 -17.49
N TRP A 44 14.27 -7.72 -18.60
CA TRP A 44 14.11 -9.12 -18.96
C TRP A 44 14.75 -10.06 -17.93
N ASN A 45 15.96 -9.75 -17.47
CA ASN A 45 16.63 -10.56 -16.44
C ASN A 45 15.89 -10.51 -15.09
N GLU A 46 15.37 -9.36 -14.68
CA GLU A 46 14.53 -9.26 -13.48
C GLU A 46 13.26 -10.11 -13.59
N LEU A 47 12.63 -10.12 -14.78
CA LEU A 47 11.47 -10.96 -15.03
C LEU A 47 11.81 -12.46 -14.94
N MET A 48 12.91 -12.90 -15.57
CA MET A 48 13.37 -14.29 -15.49
C MET A 48 13.63 -14.70 -14.04
N ARG A 49 14.33 -13.85 -13.27
CA ARG A 49 14.57 -14.09 -11.84
C ARG A 49 13.31 -14.13 -11.00
N THR A 50 12.30 -13.34 -11.36
CA THR A 50 10.99 -13.41 -10.71
C THR A 50 10.35 -14.77 -10.96
N MET A 51 10.40 -15.28 -12.20
CA MET A 51 9.87 -16.62 -12.51
C MET A 51 10.64 -17.71 -11.78
N GLU A 52 11.98 -17.69 -11.82
CA GLU A 52 12.85 -18.62 -11.08
C GLU A 52 12.56 -18.57 -9.58
N PHE A 53 12.43 -17.37 -9.01
CA PHE A 53 12.08 -17.18 -7.59
C PHE A 53 10.76 -17.89 -7.25
N PHE A 54 9.73 -17.84 -8.09
CA PHE A 54 8.48 -18.55 -7.81
C PHE A 54 8.52 -20.05 -8.13
N GLU A 55 9.31 -20.48 -9.12
CA GLU A 55 9.49 -21.91 -9.45
C GLU A 55 10.30 -22.66 -8.37
N GLU A 56 11.38 -22.05 -7.87
CA GLU A 56 12.19 -22.62 -6.79
C GLU A 56 11.42 -22.66 -5.46
N ASN A 57 10.56 -21.66 -5.22
CA ASN A 57 9.68 -21.60 -4.06
C ASN A 57 8.31 -22.25 -4.32
N ASN A 58 8.31 -23.40 -5.02
CA ASN A 58 7.18 -24.18 -5.56
C ASN A 58 5.97 -24.44 -4.62
N ASP A 59 6.09 -24.11 -3.32
CA ASP A 59 5.03 -24.18 -2.29
C ASP A 59 4.78 -22.82 -1.58
N GLY A 60 4.63 -21.74 -2.35
CA GLY A 60 3.88 -20.57 -1.87
C GLY A 60 4.47 -19.83 -0.67
N MET A 61 5.78 -19.60 -0.65
CA MET A 61 6.41 -18.68 0.29
C MET A 61 7.07 -17.50 -0.43
N MET A 62 6.27 -16.51 -0.81
CA MET A 62 6.57 -15.16 -0.30
C MET A 62 6.20 -15.12 1.19
N SER A 63 6.95 -15.87 1.99
CA SER A 63 7.08 -15.73 3.45
C SER A 63 8.03 -14.56 3.74
N ILE A 64 7.80 -13.46 3.03
CA ILE A 64 8.43 -12.18 3.31
C ILE A 64 7.81 -11.55 4.56
N CYS A 65 6.69 -12.09 5.03
CA CYS A 65 6.33 -12.10 6.45
C CYS A 65 5.88 -13.52 6.80
N SER A 66 6.73 -14.31 7.46
CA SER A 66 6.32 -15.55 8.11
C SER A 66 5.28 -15.25 9.21
N LEU A 67 4.01 -15.19 8.84
CA LEU A 67 2.88 -15.34 9.74
C LEU A 67 1.92 -16.28 9.03
N ASP A 68 1.66 -17.43 9.68
CA ASP A 68 0.75 -18.50 9.26
C ASP A 68 -0.31 -18.02 8.24
N ALA A 69 -0.51 -18.77 7.14
CA ALA A 69 -1.47 -18.44 6.09
C ALA A 69 -2.91 -18.16 6.60
N ASP A 70 -3.21 -18.53 7.85
CA ASP A 70 -4.44 -18.18 8.60
C ASP A 70 -4.49 -16.73 9.14
N ARG A 71 -3.46 -15.90 8.96
CA ARG A 71 -3.30 -14.62 9.69
C ARG A 71 -3.07 -13.37 8.85
N VAL A 72 -2.90 -13.44 7.54
CA VAL A 72 -2.74 -12.22 6.72
C VAL A 72 -4.08 -11.52 6.58
N SER A 73 -4.30 -10.47 7.37
CA SER A 73 -5.51 -9.65 7.31
C SER A 73 -5.39 -8.63 6.19
N ALA A 74 -6.52 -8.28 5.55
CA ALA A 74 -6.57 -7.17 4.59
C ALA A 74 -6.06 -5.84 5.19
N THR A 75 -6.10 -5.68 6.52
CA THR A 75 -5.49 -4.57 7.24
C THR A 75 -3.97 -4.56 7.17
N ASP A 76 -3.33 -5.73 7.27
CA ASP A 76 -1.87 -5.85 7.30
C ASP A 76 -1.29 -5.54 5.91
N MET A 77 -2.00 -5.97 4.86
CA MET A 77 -1.70 -5.60 3.48
C MET A 77 -1.82 -4.09 3.26
N LEU A 78 -2.88 -3.46 3.77
CA LEU A 78 -3.08 -2.02 3.62
C LEU A 78 -1.95 -1.22 4.29
N GLU A 79 -1.52 -1.64 5.48
CA GLU A 79 -0.36 -1.05 6.16
C GLU A 79 0.95 -1.25 5.37
N ALA A 80 1.14 -2.41 4.75
CA ALA A 80 2.32 -2.68 3.91
C ALA A 80 2.35 -1.83 2.63
N VAL A 81 1.19 -1.52 2.04
CA VAL A 81 1.09 -0.70 0.82
C VAL A 81 1.14 0.81 1.11
N LYS A 82 0.72 1.24 2.30
CA LYS A 82 0.64 2.66 2.70
C LYS A 82 1.92 3.48 2.45
N PRO A 83 3.14 2.98 2.68
CA PRO A 83 4.38 3.74 2.42
C PRO A 83 4.61 4.10 0.95
N TYR A 84 3.95 3.40 0.01
CA TYR A 84 4.09 3.61 -1.44
C TYR A 84 3.01 4.54 -2.00
N ALA A 85 2.00 4.87 -1.20
CA ALA A 85 0.87 5.71 -1.56
C ALA A 85 1.19 7.20 -1.47
N ASN A 86 0.57 8.01 -2.32
CA ASN A 86 0.56 9.46 -2.18
C ASN A 86 -0.40 9.92 -1.06
N GLN A 87 -0.38 11.22 -0.70
CA GLN A 87 -1.16 11.76 0.43
C GLN A 87 -2.65 11.38 0.39
N ARG A 88 -3.29 11.49 -0.78
CA ARG A 88 -4.70 11.16 -0.95
C ARG A 88 -4.95 9.66 -0.82
N GLU A 89 -4.07 8.84 -1.37
CA GLU A 89 -4.14 7.38 -1.28
C GLU A 89 -3.92 6.89 0.16
N GLN A 90 -3.03 7.53 0.92
CA GLN A 90 -2.82 7.22 2.34
C GLN A 90 -4.08 7.49 3.17
N GLU A 91 -4.77 8.61 2.92
CA GLU A 91 -6.05 8.92 3.56
C GLU A 91 -7.12 7.86 3.25
N ILE A 92 -7.18 7.41 1.98
CA ILE A 92 -8.11 6.34 1.57
C ILE A 92 -7.74 5.03 2.29
N ILE A 93 -6.45 4.69 2.35
CA ILE A 93 -5.96 3.51 3.06
C ILE A 93 -6.32 3.56 4.55
N ASP A 94 -6.22 4.74 5.18
CA ASP A 94 -6.59 4.92 6.59
C ASP A 94 -8.09 4.68 6.83
N VAL A 95 -8.94 5.20 5.95
CA VAL A 95 -10.39 4.97 6.04
C VAL A 95 -10.73 3.49 5.86
N LEU A 96 -10.12 2.83 4.87
CA LEU A 96 -10.32 1.40 4.61
C LEU A 96 -9.84 0.54 5.78
N SER A 97 -8.68 0.84 6.35
CA SER A 97 -8.11 0.12 7.50
C SER A 97 -9.01 0.22 8.74
N ARG A 98 -9.56 1.41 9.03
CA ARG A 98 -10.52 1.63 10.12
C ARG A 98 -11.83 0.86 9.91
N LEU A 99 -12.33 0.81 8.68
CA LEU A 99 -13.56 0.09 8.34
C LEU A 99 -13.40 -1.43 8.50
N LEU A 100 -12.29 -1.98 8.00
CA LEU A 100 -11.99 -3.42 8.09
C LEU A 100 -11.76 -3.86 9.53
N THR A 101 -11.03 -3.06 10.32
CA THR A 101 -10.81 -3.31 11.76
C THR A 101 -12.12 -3.27 12.53
N SER A 102 -12.98 -2.28 12.23
CA SER A 102 -14.31 -2.17 12.84
C SER A 102 -15.23 -3.35 12.48
N ARG A 103 -15.01 -4.01 11.33
CA ARG A 103 -15.77 -5.20 10.93
C ARG A 103 -15.27 -6.46 11.65
N LYS A 104 -13.94 -6.62 11.80
CA LYS A 104 -13.31 -7.72 12.55
C LYS A 104 -13.65 -7.69 14.04
N ASN A 105 -13.77 -6.51 14.63
CA ASN A 105 -14.22 -6.36 16.02
C ASN A 105 -15.72 -6.69 16.23
N ARG A 106 -16.53 -6.68 15.16
CA ARG A 106 -17.95 -7.06 15.21
C ARG A 106 -18.16 -8.58 15.08
N SER A 107 -17.26 -9.29 14.43
CA SER A 107 -17.34 -10.76 14.26
C SER A 107 -16.88 -11.55 15.49
N SER A 108 -16.28 -10.91 16.49
CA SER A 108 -15.65 -11.57 17.65
C SER A 108 -16.45 -11.51 18.97
N GLY A 109 -17.68 -10.95 19.01
CA GLY A 109 -18.61 -11.24 20.12
C GLY A 109 -19.49 -10.13 20.73
N ARG A 110 -19.98 -9.12 19.99
CA ARG A 110 -20.99 -8.20 20.57
C ARG A 110 -21.95 -7.64 19.53
N SER A 111 -23.24 -7.88 19.77
CA SER A 111 -24.47 -7.32 19.18
C SER A 111 -24.39 -6.65 17.81
N GLN A 112 -25.18 -7.18 16.86
CA GLN A 112 -25.51 -6.55 15.58
C GLN A 112 -26.27 -5.23 15.82
N SER A 113 -25.56 -4.15 16.11
CA SER A 113 -26.10 -2.80 16.04
C SER A 113 -25.68 -2.16 14.71
N PRO A 114 -26.59 -1.47 13.99
CA PRO A 114 -26.24 -0.65 12.84
C PRO A 114 -25.09 0.31 13.19
N LEU A 115 -24.23 0.62 12.22
CA LEU A 115 -23.20 1.65 12.39
C LEU A 115 -23.84 2.91 12.96
N THR A 116 -23.37 3.37 14.11
CA THR A 116 -23.89 4.61 14.68
C THR A 116 -23.46 5.79 13.82
N PRO A 117 -24.25 6.87 13.75
CA PRO A 117 -23.87 8.07 13.01
C PRO A 117 -22.49 8.63 13.41
N GLU A 118 -22.12 8.49 14.68
CA GLU A 118 -20.81 8.90 15.19
C GLU A 118 -19.66 8.02 14.67
N GLN A 119 -19.88 6.71 14.56
CA GLN A 119 -18.90 5.81 13.92
C GLN A 119 -18.74 6.15 12.44
N LEU A 120 -19.83 6.53 11.74
CA LEU A 120 -19.75 7.00 10.36
C LEU A 120 -18.95 8.30 10.23
N MET A 121 -19.11 9.25 11.16
CA MET A 121 -18.30 10.46 11.20
C MET A 121 -16.82 10.15 11.41
N SER A 122 -16.48 9.16 12.25
CA SER A 122 -15.09 8.75 12.50
C SER A 122 -14.36 8.16 11.27
N PHE A 123 -15.11 7.74 10.25
CA PHE A 123 -14.56 7.25 8.97
C PHE A 123 -14.28 8.37 7.97
N LEU A 124 -14.71 9.60 8.23
CA LEU A 124 -14.41 10.74 7.38
C LEU A 124 -13.03 11.30 7.76
N PRO A 125 -12.26 11.87 6.80
CA PRO A 125 -11.05 12.63 7.11
C PRO A 125 -11.36 13.75 8.13
N PRO A 126 -10.40 14.12 9.00
CA PRO A 126 -10.62 15.12 10.05
C PRO A 126 -11.10 16.47 9.50
N GLU A 127 -10.69 16.83 8.28
CA GLU A 127 -11.19 18.04 7.61
C GLU A 127 -12.70 17.97 7.32
N GLN A 128 -13.21 16.79 6.95
CA GLN A 128 -14.63 16.58 6.67
C GLN A 128 -15.45 16.52 7.96
N GLN A 129 -14.87 16.01 9.05
CA GLN A 129 -15.50 16.03 10.39
C GLN A 129 -15.69 17.48 10.86
N ASN A 130 -14.64 18.30 10.82
CA ASN A 130 -14.72 19.71 11.22
C ASN A 130 -15.73 20.51 10.37
N ARG A 131 -15.84 20.22 9.08
CA ARG A 131 -16.83 20.85 8.19
C ARG A 131 -18.26 20.50 8.63
N LEU A 132 -18.53 19.25 9.00
CA LEU A 132 -19.85 18.82 9.48
C LEU A 132 -20.20 19.45 10.83
N GLU A 133 -19.25 19.50 11.77
CA GLU A 133 -19.46 20.18 13.07
C GLU A 133 -19.76 21.67 12.88
N THR A 134 -19.05 22.34 11.97
CA THR A 134 -19.28 23.74 11.64
C THR A 134 -20.69 23.96 11.06
N ILE A 135 -21.13 23.09 10.15
CA ILE A 135 -22.49 23.14 9.59
C ILE A 135 -23.53 22.92 10.69
N GLN A 136 -23.28 22.00 11.62
CA GLN A 136 -24.19 21.72 12.73
C GLN A 136 -24.33 22.92 13.66
N LEU A 137 -23.23 23.63 13.97
CA LEU A 137 -23.24 24.87 14.73
C LEU A 137 -24.01 25.99 14.03
N MET A 138 -23.82 26.17 12.72
CA MET A 138 -24.57 27.15 11.95
C MET A 138 -26.08 26.86 11.93
N LEU A 139 -26.47 25.59 11.76
CA LEU A 139 -27.88 25.19 11.80
C LEU A 139 -28.51 25.42 13.17
N GLN A 140 -27.78 25.18 14.27
CA GLN A 140 -28.25 25.50 15.61
C GLN A 140 -28.40 27.01 15.84
N ALA A 141 -27.47 27.81 15.32
CA ALA A 141 -27.54 29.26 15.42
C ALA A 141 -28.68 29.87 14.58
N LEU A 142 -29.07 29.24 13.47
CA LEU A 142 -30.22 29.65 12.65
C LEU A 142 -31.57 29.16 13.18
N ALA A 143 -31.56 28.20 14.11
CA ALA A 143 -32.75 27.66 14.75
C ALA A 143 -33.17 28.42 16.03
N GLN A 144 -32.39 29.42 16.45
CA GLN A 144 -32.72 30.39 17.50
C GLN A 144 -33.16 31.73 16.90
#